data_AF-A0A6P6V1Q1-F1
#
_entry.id   AF-A0A6P6V1Q1-F1
#
_cell.length_a   1.000
_cell.length_b   1.000
_cell.length_c   1.000
_cell.angle_alpha   90.00
_cell.angle_beta   90.00
_cell.angle_gamma   90.00
#
_symmetry.space_group_name_H-M   'P 1'
#
loop_
_entity.id
_entity.type
_entity.pdbx_description
1 polymer ?
#
loop_
_entity_poly.entity_id
_entity_poly.type
_entity_poly.pdbx_seq_one_letter_code
_entity_poly.pdbx_strand_id
1 'polypeptide(L)'
;MILRMQLLLPQPLSPHYSSSSTTGLNPISTPKPLISRKALNSHHTPTTTTVDSGLKFREKILYLESLKVNPTKVLQKNPNLRSAPLSSLQSVEHCLSSMGIEQSALGRILDMFPQLLTADPSNQIYPVFEFLLNDVEIPYSDIRKCIIRCPRLLVSGVESQLKPALEFLIKLGFVGANRITCQTTVLLVSNVDHTLTPKIDFLMGLGFEYNEVAKMVIRSPALLTFSIENNFMPKLEYFLEEMNGDLEELKRFPQYFSFNLEGKIKKRHRILVEHGLSLPLSKMLTVSDGEFNARLIEMQLELVEERQL
;
A
#
# COMPACT_ATOMS: atom_id res chain seq x y z
N MET A 1 -14.18 -10.10 38.69
CA MET A 1 -14.15 -8.63 38.58
C MET A 1 -13.61 -8.29 37.20
N ILE A 2 -14.49 -8.19 36.20
CA ILE A 2 -14.11 -7.95 34.80
C ILE A 2 -13.95 -6.43 34.64
N LEU A 3 -12.69 -5.99 34.54
CA LEU A 3 -12.36 -4.59 34.28
C LEU A 3 -12.52 -4.35 32.77
N ARG A 4 -13.55 -3.59 32.42
CA ARG A 4 -13.81 -3.08 31.07
C ARG A 4 -12.67 -2.14 30.71
N MET A 5 -11.64 -2.61 29.99
CA MET A 5 -10.61 -1.72 29.44
C MET A 5 -11.20 -0.92 28.28
N GLN A 6 -11.72 0.26 28.58
CA GLN A 6 -11.96 1.30 27.58
C GLN A 6 -10.59 1.77 27.06
N LEU A 7 -10.20 1.27 25.90
CA LEU A 7 -9.11 1.85 25.09
C LEU A 7 -9.55 3.26 24.66
N LEU A 8 -9.05 4.28 25.36
CA LEU A 8 -9.19 5.68 24.96
C LEU A 8 -8.19 5.97 23.83
N LEU A 9 -8.70 6.07 22.59
CA LEU A 9 -7.97 6.60 21.45
C LEU A 9 -7.71 8.12 21.63
N PRO A 10 -6.50 8.64 21.37
CA PRO A 10 -6.25 10.09 21.38
C PRO A 10 -6.86 10.78 20.15
N GLN A 11 -7.56 11.90 20.39
CA GLN A 11 -8.15 12.76 19.34
C GLN A 11 -7.10 13.69 18.73
N PRO A 12 -7.13 13.97 17.41
CA PRO A 12 -6.20 14.90 16.77
C PRO A 12 -6.56 16.38 17.06
N LEU A 13 -5.54 17.19 17.35
CA LEU A 13 -5.61 18.64 17.50
C LEU A 13 -5.83 19.32 16.13
N SER A 14 -6.87 20.14 16.01
CA SER A 14 -7.14 20.99 14.84
C SER A 14 -6.24 22.23 14.82
N PRO A 15 -5.66 22.63 13.66
CA PRO A 15 -4.95 23.89 13.55
C PRO A 15 -5.90 25.07 13.26
N HIS A 16 -5.81 26.10 14.09
CA HIS A 16 -6.34 27.43 13.82
C HIS A 16 -5.47 28.14 12.79
N TYR A 17 -6.06 28.64 11.70
CA TYR A 17 -5.47 29.70 10.88
C TYR A 17 -6.49 30.79 10.59
N SER A 18 -6.13 31.99 11.04
CA SER A 18 -6.89 33.23 10.98
C SER A 18 -6.75 33.89 9.61
N SER A 19 -7.87 34.22 9.00
CA SER A 19 -7.98 35.06 7.80
C SER A 19 -7.72 36.54 8.14
N SER A 20 -6.97 37.23 7.29
CA SER A 20 -7.02 38.70 7.20
C SER A 20 -7.24 39.13 5.75
N SER A 21 -8.26 39.95 5.58
CA SER A 21 -8.68 40.65 4.38
C SER A 21 -8.76 42.15 4.70
N THR A 22 -8.71 42.98 3.65
CA THR A 22 -9.07 44.43 3.51
C THR A 22 -7.90 45.25 2.93
N THR A 23 -8.02 46.27 2.07
CA THR A 23 -9.06 46.93 1.22
C THR A 23 -8.37 48.10 0.49
N GLY A 24 -8.94 48.60 -0.63
CA GLY A 24 -8.79 50.01 -1.08
C GLY A 24 -8.19 50.18 -2.49
N LEU A 25 -8.95 50.41 -3.59
CA LEU A 25 -9.71 51.60 -4.06
C LEU A 25 -8.98 52.37 -5.21
N ASN A 26 -9.41 52.09 -6.46
CA ASN A 26 -9.69 52.90 -7.69
C ASN A 26 -9.27 54.40 -7.85
N PRO A 27 -9.51 55.05 -9.02
CA PRO A 27 -9.17 54.77 -10.44
C PRO A 27 -8.58 56.04 -11.14
N ILE A 28 -8.31 56.07 -12.46
CA ILE A 28 -8.47 57.28 -13.34
C ILE A 28 -8.17 56.98 -14.84
N SER A 29 -9.18 57.33 -15.65
CA SER A 29 -9.23 57.86 -17.03
C SER A 29 -8.63 57.18 -18.27
N THR A 30 -9.52 57.07 -19.26
CA THR A 30 -9.30 56.88 -20.71
C THR A 30 -8.85 58.19 -21.39
N PRO A 31 -8.34 58.14 -22.63
CA PRO A 31 -9.21 58.41 -23.79
C PRO A 31 -8.92 57.57 -25.07
N LYS A 32 -9.99 57.31 -25.84
CA LYS A 32 -9.99 56.97 -27.29
C LYS A 32 -9.68 58.24 -28.12
N PRO A 33 -9.17 58.22 -29.38
CA PRO A 33 -9.98 57.74 -30.52
C PRO A 33 -9.22 57.25 -31.79
N LEU A 34 -10.04 56.94 -32.80
CA LEU A 34 -9.81 56.88 -34.26
C LEU A 34 -9.61 55.53 -34.94
N ILE A 35 -10.73 55.15 -35.57
CA ILE A 35 -10.91 54.20 -36.67
C ILE A 35 -10.03 54.63 -37.86
N SER A 36 -9.25 53.70 -38.41
CA SER A 36 -8.85 53.73 -39.81
C SER A 36 -8.93 52.32 -40.39
N ARG A 37 -9.91 52.11 -41.26
CA ARG A 37 -10.08 50.91 -42.08
C ARG A 37 -9.00 50.93 -43.17
N LYS A 38 -8.13 49.92 -43.19
CA LYS A 38 -7.50 49.44 -44.43
C LYS A 38 -7.60 47.93 -44.48
N ALA A 39 -8.47 47.47 -45.36
CA ALA A 39 -8.55 46.09 -45.80
C ALA A 39 -7.28 45.75 -46.59
N LEU A 40 -6.61 44.67 -46.18
CA LEU A 40 -5.64 43.96 -47.01
C LEU A 40 -5.93 42.46 -46.82
N ASN A 41 -6.53 41.89 -47.86
CA ASN A 41 -6.68 40.45 -48.03
C ASN A 41 -5.31 39.79 -47.95
N SER A 42 -5.12 38.86 -47.02
CA SER A 42 -4.13 37.79 -47.15
C SER A 42 -4.86 36.45 -47.10
N HIS A 43 -4.73 35.69 -48.17
CA HIS A 43 -5.31 34.36 -48.36
C HIS A 43 -5.08 33.45 -47.13
N HIS A 44 -6.17 33.12 -46.42
CA HIS A 44 -6.17 31.99 -45.49
C HIS A 44 -6.37 30.71 -46.29
N THR A 45 -5.27 29.96 -46.49
CA THR A 45 -5.36 28.53 -46.78
C THR A 45 -5.99 27.82 -45.57
N PRO A 46 -6.98 26.93 -45.76
CA PRO A 46 -7.55 26.18 -44.64
C PRO A 46 -6.49 25.23 -44.09
N THR A 47 -6.05 25.49 -42.86
CA THR A 47 -5.09 24.66 -42.12
C THR A 47 -5.64 23.25 -41.88
N THR A 48 -4.90 22.25 -42.35
CA THR A 48 -5.06 20.79 -42.19
C THR A 48 -4.84 20.27 -40.75
N THR A 49 -4.82 21.14 -39.74
CA THR A 49 -4.39 20.83 -38.37
C THR A 49 -5.35 19.94 -37.56
N THR A 50 -6.63 19.91 -37.90
CA THR A 50 -7.64 19.14 -37.13
C THR A 50 -7.59 17.64 -37.41
N VAL A 51 -7.34 17.23 -38.66
CA VAL A 51 -7.30 15.82 -39.07
C VAL A 51 -6.10 15.10 -38.43
N ASP A 52 -4.94 15.75 -38.41
CA ASP A 52 -3.70 15.21 -37.83
C ASP A 52 -3.81 15.00 -36.31
N SER A 53 -4.47 15.93 -35.60
CA SER A 53 -4.69 15.79 -34.15
C SER A 53 -5.57 14.60 -33.78
N GLY A 54 -6.62 14.32 -34.58
CA GLY A 54 -7.50 13.17 -34.39
C GLY A 54 -6.81 11.85 -34.68
N LEU A 55 -5.96 11.81 -35.71
CA LEU A 55 -5.17 10.63 -36.06
C LEU A 55 -4.13 10.31 -34.97
N LYS A 56 -3.38 11.30 -34.49
CA LYS A 56 -2.43 11.16 -33.37
C LYS A 56 -3.11 10.70 -32.08
N PHE A 57 -4.30 11.22 -31.80
CA PHE A 57 -5.07 10.75 -30.65
C PHE A 57 -5.50 9.29 -30.82
N ARG A 58 -6.03 8.91 -32.00
CA ARG A 58 -6.41 7.52 -32.29
C ARG A 58 -5.23 6.55 -32.19
N GLU A 59 -4.06 6.93 -32.70
CA GLU A 59 -2.83 6.14 -32.59
C GLU A 59 -2.48 5.84 -31.13
N LYS A 60 -2.55 6.86 -30.26
CA LYS A 60 -2.34 6.69 -28.81
C LYS A 60 -3.34 5.73 -28.18
N ILE A 61 -4.62 5.78 -28.58
CA ILE A 61 -5.64 4.84 -28.09
C ILE A 61 -5.30 3.41 -28.50
N LEU A 62 -4.98 3.18 -29.77
CA LEU A 62 -4.59 1.86 -30.27
C LEU A 62 -3.34 1.32 -29.57
N TYR A 63 -2.38 2.21 -29.27
CA TYR A 63 -1.19 1.83 -28.53
C TYR A 63 -1.52 1.43 -27.07
N LEU A 64 -2.38 2.16 -26.36
CA LEU A 64 -2.87 1.75 -25.04
C LEU A 64 -3.57 0.39 -25.07
N GLU A 65 -4.40 0.15 -26.08
CA GLU A 65 -5.08 -1.14 -26.28
C GLU A 65 -4.09 -2.28 -26.52
N SER A 66 -3.01 -2.03 -27.27
CA SER A 66 -1.93 -3.00 -27.49
C SER A 66 -1.22 -3.40 -26.18
N LEU A 67 -1.14 -2.47 -25.22
CA LEU A 67 -0.63 -2.71 -23.88
C LEU A 67 -1.69 -3.32 -22.93
N LYS A 68 -2.90 -3.62 -23.42
CA LYS A 68 -4.04 -4.09 -22.61
C LYS A 68 -4.46 -3.10 -21.51
N VAL A 69 -4.24 -1.81 -21.72
CA VAL A 69 -4.69 -0.72 -20.84
C VAL A 69 -6.06 -0.24 -21.31
N ASN A 70 -7.02 -0.03 -20.40
CA ASN A 70 -8.34 0.47 -20.77
C ASN A 70 -8.28 1.98 -21.06
N PRO A 71 -8.41 2.44 -22.33
CA PRO A 71 -8.17 3.84 -22.67
C PRO A 71 -9.18 4.79 -22.02
N THR A 72 -10.45 4.39 -21.95
CA THR A 72 -11.52 5.18 -21.32
C THR A 72 -11.24 5.43 -19.85
N LYS A 73 -10.89 4.37 -19.11
CA LYS A 73 -10.57 4.45 -17.68
C LYS A 73 -9.36 5.35 -17.41
N VAL A 74 -8.28 5.17 -18.17
CA VAL A 74 -7.04 5.92 -17.92
C VAL A 74 -7.13 7.38 -18.33
N LEU A 75 -7.88 7.71 -19.39
CA LEU A 75 -8.17 9.11 -19.76
C LEU A 75 -9.03 9.83 -18.72
N GLN A 76 -10.00 9.13 -18.12
CA GLN A 76 -10.81 9.69 -17.04
C GLN A 76 -9.96 10.00 -15.79
N LYS A 77 -9.05 9.09 -15.45
CA LYS A 77 -8.20 9.23 -14.25
C LYS A 77 -6.96 10.10 -14.46
N ASN A 78 -6.51 10.27 -15.69
CA ASN A 78 -5.40 11.16 -16.06
C ASN A 78 -5.77 11.98 -17.31
N PRO A 79 -6.52 13.10 -17.15
CA PRO A 79 -6.93 13.94 -18.27
C PRO A 79 -5.77 14.53 -19.09
N ASN A 80 -4.59 14.71 -18.46
CA ASN A 80 -3.38 15.22 -19.13
C ASN A 80 -2.88 14.28 -20.23
N LEU A 81 -3.27 13.00 -20.18
CA LEU A 81 -2.96 12.04 -21.25
C LEU A 81 -3.52 12.46 -22.61
N ARG A 82 -4.59 13.26 -22.64
CA ARG A 82 -5.18 13.75 -23.89
C ARG A 82 -4.18 14.59 -24.69
N SER A 83 -3.47 15.50 -24.01
CA SER A 83 -2.49 16.42 -24.61
C SER A 83 -1.06 15.89 -24.62
N ALA A 84 -0.71 14.92 -23.76
CA ALA A 84 0.62 14.32 -23.74
C ALA A 84 0.99 13.68 -25.09
N PRO A 85 2.23 13.77 -25.57
CA PRO A 85 2.64 13.08 -26.79
C PRO A 85 2.71 11.56 -26.58
N LEU A 86 2.55 10.77 -27.65
CA LEU A 86 2.69 9.31 -27.59
C LEU A 86 4.10 8.89 -27.09
N SER A 87 5.12 9.69 -27.41
CA SER A 87 6.49 9.45 -26.94
C SER A 87 6.64 9.45 -25.42
N SER A 88 5.84 10.23 -24.68
CA SER A 88 5.85 10.19 -23.21
C SER A 88 5.45 8.81 -22.70
N LEU A 89 4.38 8.24 -23.26
CA LEU A 89 3.94 6.90 -22.92
C LEU A 89 4.98 5.84 -23.29
N GLN A 90 5.55 5.94 -24.50
CA GLN A 90 6.59 5.02 -24.97
C GLN A 90 7.85 5.08 -24.10
N SER A 91 8.22 6.26 -23.59
CA SER A 91 9.37 6.42 -22.70
C SER A 91 9.19 5.68 -21.38
N VAL A 92 7.97 5.69 -20.83
CA VAL A 92 7.61 4.97 -19.61
C VAL A 92 7.56 3.48 -19.86
N GLU A 93 6.98 3.05 -20.98
CA GLU A 93 7.00 1.64 -21.38
C GLU A 93 8.45 1.13 -21.47
N HIS A 94 9.29 1.83 -22.23
CA HIS A 94 10.69 1.48 -22.43
C HIS A 94 11.46 1.39 -21.11
N CYS A 95 11.27 2.37 -20.21
CA CYS A 95 11.87 2.37 -18.88
C CYS A 95 11.49 1.10 -18.09
N LEU A 96 10.19 0.79 -17.98
CA LEU A 96 9.73 -0.37 -17.22
C LEU A 96 10.18 -1.69 -17.86
N SER A 97 10.16 -1.79 -19.19
CA SER A 97 10.66 -2.95 -19.92
C SER A 97 12.16 -3.15 -19.76
N SER A 98 12.96 -2.08 -19.72
CA SER A 98 14.41 -2.15 -19.48
C SER A 98 14.74 -2.74 -18.09
N MET A 99 13.84 -2.54 -17.12
CA MET A 99 13.92 -3.12 -15.78
C MET A 99 13.33 -4.56 -15.71
N GLY A 100 13.04 -5.17 -16.86
CA GLY A 100 12.55 -6.54 -16.97
C GLY A 100 11.05 -6.73 -16.73
N ILE A 101 10.25 -5.65 -16.71
CA ILE A 101 8.80 -5.75 -16.55
C ILE A 101 8.15 -6.09 -17.90
N GLU A 102 7.60 -7.29 -17.99
CA GLU A 102 6.92 -7.78 -19.19
C GLU A 102 5.63 -7.03 -19.49
N GLN A 103 5.25 -7.00 -20.77
CA GLN A 103 4.09 -6.27 -21.29
C GLN A 103 2.78 -6.59 -20.54
N SER A 104 2.57 -7.86 -20.14
CA SER A 104 1.37 -8.27 -19.40
C SER A 104 1.27 -7.64 -18.00
N ALA A 105 2.40 -7.47 -17.33
CA ALA A 105 2.47 -6.80 -16.03
C ALA A 105 2.44 -5.28 -16.20
N LEU A 106 3.15 -4.75 -17.20
CA LEU A 106 3.21 -3.34 -17.54
C LEU A 106 1.82 -2.76 -17.78
N GLY A 107 1.01 -3.39 -18.63
CA GLY A 107 -0.37 -2.97 -18.89
C GLY A 107 -1.21 -2.84 -17.63
N ARG A 108 -1.13 -3.85 -16.75
CA ARG A 108 -1.82 -3.84 -15.45
C ARG A 108 -1.35 -2.68 -14.56
N ILE A 109 -0.04 -2.44 -14.50
CA ILE A 109 0.54 -1.36 -13.70
C ILE A 109 0.04 0.00 -14.20
N LEU A 110 0.09 0.24 -15.51
CA LEU A 110 -0.37 1.49 -16.11
C LEU A 110 -1.88 1.71 -15.95
N ASP A 111 -2.68 0.64 -16.00
CA ASP A 111 -4.12 0.70 -15.76
C ASP A 111 -4.48 0.95 -14.28
N MET A 112 -3.64 0.46 -13.35
CA MET A 112 -3.73 0.74 -11.90
C MET A 112 -3.28 2.17 -11.56
N PHE A 113 -2.25 2.67 -12.24
CA PHE A 113 -1.62 3.97 -11.98
C PHE A 113 -1.53 4.84 -13.24
N PRO A 114 -2.67 5.39 -13.72
CA PRO A 114 -2.73 6.15 -14.97
C PRO A 114 -1.83 7.39 -15.02
N GLN A 115 -1.42 7.95 -13.88
CA GLN A 115 -0.48 9.06 -13.81
C GLN A 115 0.90 8.71 -14.42
N LEU A 116 1.27 7.42 -14.42
CA LEU A 116 2.51 6.96 -15.06
C LEU A 116 2.49 7.17 -16.57
N LEU A 117 1.33 7.19 -17.22
CA LEU A 117 1.20 7.35 -18.67
C LEU A 117 1.69 8.73 -19.18
N THR A 118 1.87 9.67 -18.27
CA THR A 118 2.37 11.02 -18.53
C THR A 118 3.58 11.37 -17.67
N ALA A 119 4.17 10.38 -17.00
CA ALA A 119 5.33 10.61 -16.15
C ALA A 119 6.60 10.81 -16.97
N ASP A 120 7.54 11.57 -16.43
CA ASP A 120 8.92 11.62 -16.93
C ASP A 120 9.74 10.54 -16.21
N PRO A 121 10.21 9.49 -16.92
CA PRO A 121 11.01 8.44 -16.30
C PRO A 121 12.23 8.96 -15.56
N SER A 122 12.91 9.98 -16.09
CA SER A 122 14.14 10.57 -15.57
C SER A 122 13.95 11.11 -14.15
N ASN A 123 12.82 11.78 -13.93
CA ASN A 123 12.57 12.52 -12.70
C ASN A 123 11.63 11.78 -11.73
N GLN A 124 10.86 10.81 -12.22
CA GLN A 124 9.78 10.19 -11.42
C GLN A 124 9.92 8.68 -11.24
N ILE A 125 10.57 7.97 -12.16
CA ILE A 125 10.63 6.50 -12.15
C ILE A 125 12.03 6.00 -11.81
N TYR A 126 13.07 6.49 -12.49
CA TYR A 126 14.45 6.11 -12.21
C TYR A 126 14.87 6.38 -10.77
N PRO A 127 14.51 7.52 -10.13
CA PRO A 127 14.83 7.74 -8.72
C PRO A 127 14.25 6.66 -7.79
N VAL A 128 13.10 6.07 -8.12
CA VAL A 128 12.52 4.96 -7.34
C VAL A 128 13.37 3.70 -7.50
N PHE A 129 13.85 3.40 -8.71
CA PHE A 129 14.74 2.26 -8.94
C PHE A 129 16.09 2.44 -8.27
N GLU A 130 16.69 3.63 -8.36
CA GLU A 130 17.93 3.97 -7.68
C GLU A 130 17.79 3.83 -6.17
N PHE A 131 16.72 4.37 -5.59
CA PHE A 131 16.42 4.21 -4.16
C PHE A 131 16.31 2.73 -3.75
N LEU A 132 15.58 1.91 -4.53
CA LEU A 132 15.43 0.49 -4.23
C LEU A 132 16.76 -0.27 -4.35
N LEU A 133 17.61 0.07 -5.31
CA LEU A 133 18.89 -0.58 -5.56
C LEU A 133 19.98 -0.15 -4.57
N ASN A 134 20.02 1.14 -4.20
CA ASN A 134 21.14 1.73 -3.47
C ASN A 134 20.83 1.92 -1.98
N ASP A 135 19.67 2.51 -1.65
CA ASP A 135 19.30 2.82 -0.26
C ASP A 135 18.68 1.60 0.44
N VAL A 136 17.78 0.89 -0.25
CA VAL A 136 17.14 -0.34 0.27
C VAL A 136 18.02 -1.56 0.01
N GLU A 137 18.97 -1.46 -0.92
CA GLU A 137 19.91 -2.50 -1.35
C GLU A 137 19.26 -3.74 -1.98
N ILE A 138 18.07 -3.61 -2.57
CA ILE A 138 17.37 -4.74 -3.20
C ILE A 138 18.20 -5.26 -4.37
N PRO A 139 18.50 -6.58 -4.45
CA PRO A 139 19.21 -7.14 -5.59
C PRO A 139 18.48 -6.84 -6.90
N TYR A 140 19.23 -6.48 -7.95
CA TYR A 140 18.66 -6.15 -9.26
C TYR A 140 17.68 -7.22 -9.77
N SER A 141 18.00 -8.51 -9.56
CA SER A 141 17.16 -9.65 -9.94
C SER A 141 15.78 -9.68 -9.28
N ASP A 142 15.60 -8.97 -8.16
CA ASP A 142 14.34 -8.90 -7.43
C ASP A 142 13.56 -7.60 -7.67
N ILE A 143 14.14 -6.58 -8.30
CA ILE A 143 13.46 -5.30 -8.58
C ILE A 143 12.16 -5.51 -9.35
N ARG A 144 12.20 -6.31 -10.43
CA ARG A 144 10.99 -6.69 -11.19
C ARG A 144 9.91 -7.26 -10.28
N LYS A 145 10.28 -8.17 -9.36
CA LYS A 145 9.34 -8.82 -8.43
C LYS A 145 8.77 -7.81 -7.44
N CYS A 146 9.60 -6.89 -6.92
CA CYS A 146 9.18 -5.81 -6.03
C CYS A 146 8.10 -4.94 -6.68
N ILE A 147 8.34 -4.48 -7.91
CA ILE A 147 7.40 -3.61 -8.63
C ILE A 147 6.11 -4.35 -8.96
N ILE A 148 6.17 -5.60 -9.41
CA ILE A 148 4.95 -6.39 -9.70
C ILE A 148 4.12 -6.59 -8.42
N ARG A 149 4.76 -6.84 -7.28
CA ARG A 149 4.09 -7.06 -6.00
C ARG A 149 3.50 -5.78 -5.42
N CYS A 150 4.21 -4.66 -5.54
CA CYS A 150 3.79 -3.36 -5.02
C CYS A 150 4.04 -2.25 -6.06
N PRO A 151 3.20 -2.13 -7.09
CA PRO A 151 3.46 -1.11 -8.13
C PRO A 151 3.24 0.32 -7.64
N ARG A 152 2.64 0.49 -6.45
CA ARG A 152 2.55 1.79 -5.76
C ARG A 152 3.92 2.41 -5.52
N LEU A 153 4.99 1.62 -5.42
CA LEU A 153 6.38 2.12 -5.31
C LEU A 153 6.69 3.16 -6.40
N LEU A 154 6.26 2.91 -7.64
CA LEU A 154 6.55 3.78 -8.80
C LEU A 154 5.86 5.15 -8.75
N VAL A 155 4.87 5.32 -7.87
CA VAL A 155 4.11 6.56 -7.71
C VAL A 155 4.23 7.17 -6.32
N SER A 156 5.08 6.58 -5.47
CA SER A 156 5.41 7.11 -4.16
C SER A 156 6.67 7.97 -4.28
N GLY A 157 6.61 9.20 -3.78
CA GLY A 157 7.77 10.08 -3.78
C GLY A 157 8.91 9.52 -2.93
N VAL A 158 10.13 9.50 -3.48
CA VAL A 158 11.31 8.99 -2.78
C VAL A 158 11.54 9.76 -1.47
N GLU A 159 11.67 11.09 -1.56
CA GLU A 159 11.95 11.95 -0.40
C GLU A 159 10.75 12.10 0.55
N SER A 160 9.53 12.13 0.02
CA SER A 160 8.33 12.43 0.81
C SER A 160 7.66 11.22 1.44
N GLN A 161 7.95 10.01 0.95
CA GLN A 161 7.26 8.79 1.40
C GLN A 161 8.24 7.62 1.60
N LEU A 162 9.04 7.26 0.60
CA LEU A 162 9.81 6.02 0.65
C LEU A 162 10.98 6.09 1.64
N LYS A 163 11.77 7.17 1.61
CA LYS A 163 12.90 7.39 2.52
C LYS A 163 12.46 7.53 3.98
N PRO A 164 11.47 8.37 4.35
CA PRO A 164 10.99 8.43 5.72
C PRO A 164 10.50 7.08 6.25
N ALA A 165 9.82 6.29 5.42
CA ALA A 165 9.39 4.94 5.80
C ALA A 165 10.57 3.99 6.01
N LEU A 166 11.59 4.03 5.13
CA LEU A 166 12.81 3.24 5.30
C LEU A 166 13.55 3.59 6.59
N GLU A 167 13.73 4.88 6.89
CA GLU A 167 14.39 5.34 8.12
C GLU A 167 13.65 4.89 9.37
N PHE A 168 12.31 4.97 9.37
CA PHE A 168 11.49 4.46 10.45
C PHE A 168 11.68 2.95 10.63
N LEU A 169 11.66 2.18 9.53
CA LEU A 169 11.84 0.72 9.58
C LEU A 169 13.24 0.32 10.05
N ILE A 170 14.29 1.05 9.65
CA ILE A 170 15.65 0.86 10.14
C ILE A 170 15.70 1.09 11.66
N LYS A 171 15.10 2.19 12.16
CA LYS A 171 15.01 2.47 13.62
C LYS A 171 14.25 1.39 14.37
N LEU A 172 13.25 0.77 13.75
CA LEU A 172 12.48 -0.33 14.31
C LEU A 172 13.26 -1.68 14.28
N GLY A 173 14.37 -1.76 13.55
CA GLY A 173 15.27 -2.92 13.52
C GLY A 173 15.33 -3.70 12.20
N PHE A 174 14.77 -3.18 11.10
CA PHE A 174 14.87 -3.80 9.77
C PHE A 174 16.27 -3.60 9.17
N VAL A 175 17.26 -4.28 9.73
CA VAL A 175 18.68 -4.20 9.35
C VAL A 175 19.32 -5.59 9.24
N GLY A 176 20.48 -5.68 8.58
CA GLY A 176 21.24 -6.93 8.46
C GLY A 176 20.40 -8.06 7.86
N ALA A 177 20.27 -9.19 8.56
CA ALA A 177 19.47 -10.34 8.11
C ALA A 177 17.95 -10.05 8.04
N ASN A 178 17.47 -9.02 8.74
CA ASN A 178 16.06 -8.63 8.78
C ASN A 178 15.76 -7.37 7.94
N ARG A 179 16.69 -6.96 7.07
CA ARG A 179 16.51 -5.80 6.18
C ARG A 179 15.28 -5.97 5.26
N ILE A 180 14.82 -4.85 4.71
CA ILE A 180 13.71 -4.88 3.76
C ILE A 180 14.06 -5.75 2.55
N THR A 181 13.12 -6.61 2.18
CA THR A 181 13.22 -7.50 1.02
C THR A 181 12.06 -7.28 0.08
N CYS A 182 12.06 -7.96 -1.07
CA CYS A 182 10.94 -7.94 -2.00
C CYS A 182 9.58 -8.28 -1.34
N GLN A 183 9.57 -9.09 -0.29
CA GLN A 183 8.34 -9.48 0.41
C GLN A 183 7.78 -8.35 1.30
N THR A 184 8.63 -7.42 1.74
CA THR A 184 8.29 -6.37 2.70
C THR A 184 8.35 -4.94 2.13
N THR A 185 8.66 -4.76 0.84
CA THR A 185 8.68 -3.44 0.18
C THR A 185 7.36 -2.67 0.27
N VAL A 186 6.23 -3.36 0.49
CA VAL A 186 4.93 -2.71 0.76
C VAL A 186 4.96 -1.79 1.99
N LEU A 187 5.88 -2.01 2.93
CA LEU A 187 6.03 -1.14 4.09
C LEU A 187 6.59 0.23 3.72
N LEU A 188 7.38 0.34 2.64
CA LEU A 188 7.97 1.60 2.19
C LEU A 188 6.93 2.59 1.66
N VAL A 189 5.79 2.10 1.17
CA VAL A 189 4.69 2.94 0.67
C VAL A 189 3.67 3.30 1.76
N SER A 190 3.96 2.96 3.02
CA SER A 190 3.09 3.25 4.17
C SER A 190 3.50 4.56 4.83
N ASN A 191 2.53 5.44 5.08
CA ASN A 191 2.80 6.70 5.78
C ASN A 191 3.22 6.41 7.24
N VAL A 192 4.31 7.04 7.69
CA VAL A 192 4.85 6.80 9.03
C VAL A 192 3.82 7.18 10.10
N ASP A 193 3.37 8.44 10.08
CA ASP A 193 2.53 9.01 11.15
C ASP A 193 1.10 8.48 11.15
N HIS A 194 0.55 8.16 9.99
CA HIS A 194 -0.84 7.76 9.82
C HIS A 194 -1.04 6.26 9.63
N THR A 195 0.03 5.47 9.48
CA THR A 195 -0.10 4.03 9.20
C THR A 195 0.84 3.17 10.01
N LEU A 196 2.12 3.52 10.12
CA LEU A 196 3.09 2.68 10.83
C LEU A 196 3.06 2.95 12.34
N THR A 197 3.23 4.20 12.76
CA THR A 197 3.22 4.62 14.16
C THR A 197 1.94 4.21 14.89
N PRO A 198 0.72 4.42 14.35
CA PRO A 198 -0.51 4.00 15.04
C PRO A 198 -0.58 2.50 15.34
N LYS A 199 0.07 1.66 14.52
CA LYS A 199 0.11 0.20 14.75
C LYS A 199 1.13 -0.17 15.82
N ILE A 200 2.24 0.56 15.90
CA ILE A 200 3.19 0.42 17.01
C ILE A 200 2.52 0.85 18.31
N ASP A 201 1.89 2.02 18.32
CA ASP A 201 1.20 2.56 19.48
C ASP A 201 0.06 1.65 19.94
N PHE A 202 -0.70 1.08 19.01
CA PHE A 202 -1.73 0.10 19.34
C PHE A 202 -1.16 -1.11 20.07
N LEU A 203 -0.08 -1.72 19.54
CA LEU A 203 0.55 -2.88 20.17
C LEU A 203 1.15 -2.52 21.54
N MET A 204 1.75 -1.34 21.69
CA MET A 204 2.21 -0.85 22.99
C MET A 204 1.05 -0.60 23.95
N GLY A 205 -0.09 -0.15 23.45
CA GLY A 205 -1.34 0.03 24.22
C GLY A 205 -1.90 -1.26 24.79
N LEU A 206 -1.46 -2.43 24.30
CA LEU A 206 -1.76 -3.73 24.91
C LEU A 206 -0.87 -4.04 26.12
N GLY A 207 0.11 -3.20 26.44
CA GLY A 207 1.05 -3.38 27.55
C GLY A 207 2.43 -3.92 27.15
N PHE A 208 2.71 -4.08 25.84
CA PHE A 208 4.03 -4.48 25.37
C PHE A 208 5.02 -3.31 25.38
N GLU A 209 6.27 -3.57 25.74
CA GLU A 209 7.32 -2.57 25.61
C GLU A 209 7.71 -2.36 24.13
N TYR A 210 8.25 -1.18 23.81
CA TYR A 210 8.67 -0.86 22.44
C TYR A 210 9.61 -1.92 21.83
N ASN A 211 10.58 -2.42 22.59
CA ASN A 211 11.52 -3.44 22.12
C ASN A 211 10.83 -4.79 21.85
N GLU A 212 9.78 -5.11 22.60
CA GLU A 212 8.98 -6.31 22.38
C GLU A 212 8.16 -6.18 21.10
N VAL A 213 7.51 -5.03 20.91
CA VAL A 213 6.78 -4.70 19.68
C VAL A 213 7.70 -4.73 18.47
N ALA A 214 8.89 -4.14 18.56
CA ALA A 214 9.90 -4.19 17.51
C ALA A 214 10.24 -5.65 17.13
N LYS A 215 10.54 -6.50 18.12
CA LYS A 215 10.80 -7.93 17.89
C LYS A 215 9.60 -8.69 17.33
N MET A 216 8.37 -8.31 17.69
CA MET A 216 7.15 -8.88 17.09
C MET A 216 7.03 -8.51 15.62
N VAL A 217 7.22 -7.24 15.29
CA VAL A 217 7.13 -6.73 13.91
C VAL A 217 8.23 -7.29 13.03
N ILE A 218 9.46 -7.42 13.53
CA ILE A 218 10.55 -8.03 12.77
C ILE A 218 10.25 -9.49 12.41
N ARG A 219 9.68 -10.27 13.34
CA ARG A 219 9.26 -11.66 13.08
C ARG A 219 7.98 -11.77 12.25
N SER A 220 7.14 -10.75 12.26
CA SER A 220 5.88 -10.71 11.51
C SER A 220 5.64 -9.31 10.93
N PRO A 221 6.34 -8.92 9.85
CA PRO A 221 6.21 -7.59 9.26
C PRO A 221 4.79 -7.29 8.76
N ALA A 222 4.01 -8.33 8.47
CA ALA A 222 2.61 -8.23 8.07
C ALA A 222 1.74 -7.51 9.12
N LEU A 223 2.13 -7.48 10.39
CA LEU A 223 1.45 -6.68 11.42
C LEU A 223 1.28 -5.22 10.99
N LEU A 224 2.29 -4.65 10.33
CA LEU A 224 2.24 -3.27 9.84
C LEU A 224 1.35 -3.09 8.60
N THR A 225 0.73 -4.14 8.09
CA THR A 225 -0.16 -4.08 6.92
C THR A 225 -1.64 -4.27 7.25
N PHE A 226 -1.95 -4.81 8.43
CA PHE A 226 -3.33 -5.08 8.84
C PHE A 226 -4.02 -3.84 9.40
N SER A 227 -5.33 -3.76 9.23
CA SER A 227 -6.17 -2.72 9.84
C SER A 227 -6.33 -2.98 11.33
N ILE A 228 -6.22 -1.95 12.16
CA ILE A 228 -6.49 -2.07 13.59
C ILE A 228 -7.96 -2.48 13.80
N GLU A 229 -8.89 -1.69 13.26
CA GLU A 229 -10.34 -1.91 13.42
C GLU A 229 -10.82 -3.22 12.80
N ASN A 230 -10.40 -3.51 11.56
CA ASN A 230 -10.95 -4.64 10.82
C ASN A 230 -10.16 -5.95 10.99
N ASN A 231 -9.05 -5.94 11.73
CA ASN A 231 -8.23 -7.15 11.92
C ASN A 231 -7.74 -7.31 13.36
N PHE A 232 -7.06 -6.32 13.93
CA PHE A 232 -6.51 -6.47 15.29
C PHE A 232 -7.61 -6.55 16.34
N MET A 233 -8.52 -5.58 16.36
CA MET A 233 -9.60 -5.49 17.35
C MET A 233 -10.46 -6.77 17.41
N PRO A 234 -11.10 -7.24 16.32
CA PRO A 234 -11.98 -8.41 16.40
C PRO A 234 -11.24 -9.72 16.74
N LYS A 235 -9.96 -9.83 16.39
CA LYS A 235 -9.15 -11.00 16.75
C LYS A 235 -8.69 -10.94 18.20
N LEU A 236 -8.34 -9.75 18.69
CA LEU A 236 -7.95 -9.55 20.08
C LEU A 236 -9.14 -9.77 21.02
N GLU A 237 -10.31 -9.24 20.68
CA GLU A 237 -11.57 -9.47 21.40
C GLU A 237 -11.86 -10.97 21.52
N TYR A 238 -11.84 -11.69 20.40
CA TYR A 238 -12.02 -13.15 20.42
C TYR A 238 -10.96 -13.87 21.28
N PHE A 239 -9.70 -13.48 21.13
CA PHE A 239 -8.60 -14.11 21.85
C PHE A 239 -8.72 -13.91 23.37
N LEU A 240 -9.02 -12.70 23.83
CA LEU A 240 -9.09 -12.40 25.25
C LEU A 240 -10.41 -12.88 25.87
N GLU A 241 -11.54 -12.69 25.19
CA GLU A 241 -12.86 -12.94 25.78
C GLU A 241 -13.36 -14.37 25.57
N GLU A 242 -13.14 -14.97 24.39
CA GLU A 242 -13.63 -16.32 24.11
C GLU A 242 -12.57 -17.39 24.33
N MET A 243 -11.31 -17.12 23.98
CA MET A 243 -10.22 -18.10 24.16
C MET A 243 -9.55 -18.02 25.54
N ASN A 244 -9.88 -17.01 26.36
CA ASN A 244 -9.17 -16.69 27.61
C ASN A 244 -7.64 -16.63 27.42
N GLY A 245 -7.21 -16.06 26.30
CA GLY A 245 -5.82 -16.06 25.86
C GLY A 245 -4.93 -15.09 26.64
N ASP A 246 -3.65 -15.42 26.70
CA ASP A 246 -2.61 -14.61 27.34
C ASP A 246 -1.90 -13.72 26.31
N LEU A 247 -1.79 -12.42 26.57
CA LEU A 247 -1.07 -11.48 25.72
C LEU A 247 0.40 -11.89 25.51
N GLU A 248 1.02 -12.57 26.48
CA GLU A 248 2.37 -13.14 26.30
C GLU A 248 2.43 -14.17 25.17
N GLU A 249 1.34 -14.90 24.93
CA GLU A 249 1.26 -15.82 23.80
C GLU A 249 1.18 -15.07 22.47
N LEU A 250 0.45 -13.96 22.39
CA LEU A 250 0.46 -13.09 21.20
C LEU A 250 1.84 -12.49 20.95
N LYS A 251 2.56 -12.12 22.01
CA LYS A 251 3.96 -11.67 21.91
C LYS A 251 4.82 -12.78 21.31
N ARG A 252 4.69 -14.03 21.76
CA ARG A 252 5.45 -15.17 21.21
C ARG A 252 5.01 -15.53 19.79
N PHE A 253 3.74 -15.35 19.44
CA PHE A 253 3.15 -15.74 18.16
C PHE A 253 2.36 -14.60 17.48
N PRO A 254 3.06 -13.53 17.02
CA PRO A 254 2.42 -12.38 16.38
C PRO A 254 1.70 -12.73 15.06
N GLN A 255 2.05 -13.86 14.45
CA GLN A 255 1.40 -14.36 13.23
C GLN A 255 -0.08 -14.72 13.46
N TYR A 256 -0.55 -14.78 14.72
CA TYR A 256 -1.97 -14.88 15.05
C TYR A 256 -2.85 -13.95 14.20
N PHE A 257 -2.46 -12.68 14.08
CA PHE A 257 -3.20 -11.67 13.30
C PHE A 257 -3.19 -11.91 11.78
N SER A 258 -2.35 -12.82 11.27
CA SER A 258 -2.35 -13.21 9.86
C SER A 258 -3.36 -14.30 9.52
N PHE A 259 -3.89 -15.04 10.50
CA PHE A 259 -4.85 -16.10 10.23
C PHE A 259 -6.29 -15.57 10.12
N ASN A 260 -7.11 -16.21 9.30
CA ASN A 260 -8.52 -15.86 9.16
C ASN A 260 -9.27 -16.15 10.47
N LEU A 261 -10.01 -15.15 10.98
CA LEU A 261 -10.71 -15.25 12.27
C LEU A 261 -11.77 -16.36 12.23
N GLU A 262 -12.74 -16.26 11.34
CA GLU A 262 -13.87 -17.21 11.27
C GLU A 262 -13.44 -18.60 10.76
N GLY A 263 -12.77 -18.64 9.62
CA GLY A 263 -12.45 -19.87 8.90
C GLY A 263 -11.33 -20.71 9.50
N LYS A 264 -10.44 -20.11 10.32
CA LYS A 264 -9.32 -20.84 10.93
C LYS A 264 -9.29 -20.72 12.44
N ILE A 265 -9.26 -19.52 13.01
CA ILE A 265 -9.09 -19.31 14.45
C ILE A 265 -10.32 -19.86 15.21
N LYS A 266 -11.51 -19.29 14.97
CA LYS A 266 -12.75 -19.68 15.67
C LYS A 266 -13.09 -21.14 15.38
N LYS A 267 -13.01 -21.57 14.12
CA LYS A 267 -13.28 -22.95 13.72
C LYS A 267 -12.44 -23.95 14.53
N ARG A 268 -11.12 -23.76 14.58
CA ARG A 268 -10.22 -24.70 15.28
C ARG A 268 -10.36 -24.62 16.79
N HIS A 269 -10.52 -23.42 17.35
CA HIS A 269 -10.76 -23.24 18.77
C HIS A 269 -12.04 -23.95 19.24
N ARG A 270 -13.17 -23.75 18.55
CA ARG A 270 -14.46 -24.40 18.89
C ARG A 270 -14.36 -25.92 18.88
N ILE A 271 -13.72 -26.49 17.85
CA ILE A 271 -13.53 -27.95 17.76
C ILE A 271 -12.70 -28.47 18.94
N LEU A 272 -11.65 -27.76 19.36
CA LEU A 272 -10.86 -28.15 20.52
C LEU A 272 -11.70 -28.11 21.80
N VAL A 273 -12.43 -27.02 22.03
CA VAL A 273 -13.29 -26.85 23.21
C VAL A 273 -14.40 -27.89 23.28
N GLU A 274 -15.04 -28.23 22.15
CA GLU A 274 -16.08 -29.28 22.06
C GLU A 274 -15.56 -30.65 22.56
N HIS A 275 -14.26 -30.91 22.40
CA HIS A 275 -13.62 -32.14 22.86
C HIS A 275 -12.86 -31.98 24.19
N GLY A 276 -12.99 -30.82 24.86
CA GLY A 276 -12.29 -30.53 26.12
C GLY A 276 -10.77 -30.39 25.97
N LEU A 277 -10.29 -30.06 24.77
CA LEU A 277 -8.88 -29.95 24.42
C LEU A 277 -8.44 -28.49 24.33
N SER A 278 -7.13 -28.26 24.45
CA SER A 278 -6.50 -26.97 24.18
C SER A 278 -5.15 -27.16 23.50
N LEU A 279 -4.71 -26.17 22.72
CA LEU A 279 -3.42 -26.16 22.04
C LEU A 279 -2.83 -24.75 22.02
N PRO A 280 -1.50 -24.59 22.15
CA PRO A 280 -0.85 -23.31 21.88
C PRO A 280 -1.16 -22.82 20.46
N LEU A 281 -1.33 -21.51 20.28
CA LEU A 281 -1.68 -20.87 19.00
C LEU A 281 -0.78 -21.32 17.86
N SER A 282 0.53 -21.42 18.12
CA SER A 282 1.53 -21.83 17.13
C SER A 282 1.33 -23.26 16.63
N LYS A 283 0.87 -24.17 17.49
CA LYS A 283 0.56 -25.57 17.13
C LYS A 283 -0.81 -25.68 16.49
N MET A 284 -1.77 -24.87 16.96
CA MET A 284 -3.12 -24.84 16.43
C MET A 284 -3.19 -24.24 15.02
N LEU A 285 -2.44 -23.19 14.71
CA LEU A 285 -2.70 -22.33 13.54
C LEU A 285 -1.73 -22.50 12.38
N THR A 286 -0.50 -22.96 12.60
CA THR A 286 0.50 -23.04 11.52
C THR A 286 0.28 -24.22 10.57
N VAL A 287 -0.37 -25.27 11.05
CA VAL A 287 -0.57 -26.51 10.30
C VAL A 287 -1.71 -26.44 9.28
N SER A 288 -1.66 -27.36 8.31
CA SER A 288 -2.75 -27.59 7.35
C SER A 288 -4.02 -28.09 8.05
N ASP A 289 -5.16 -28.11 7.34
CA ASP A 289 -6.40 -28.64 7.91
C ASP A 289 -6.32 -30.15 8.15
N GLY A 290 -5.68 -30.90 7.25
CA GLY A 290 -5.47 -32.34 7.41
C GLY A 290 -4.58 -32.66 8.63
N GLU A 291 -3.48 -31.94 8.79
CA GLU A 291 -2.59 -32.13 9.94
C GLU A 291 -3.24 -31.69 11.26
N PHE A 292 -4.05 -30.63 11.27
CA PHE A 292 -4.84 -30.25 12.44
C PHE A 292 -5.81 -31.37 12.85
N ASN A 293 -6.52 -31.95 11.88
CA ASN A 293 -7.47 -33.03 12.14
C ASN A 293 -6.77 -34.31 12.64
N ALA A 294 -5.59 -34.64 12.10
CA ALA A 294 -4.80 -35.77 12.58
C ALA A 294 -4.42 -35.58 14.05
N ARG A 295 -3.90 -34.41 14.43
CA ARG A 295 -3.59 -34.09 15.84
C ARG A 295 -4.81 -34.15 16.75
N LEU A 296 -5.95 -33.67 16.27
CA LEU A 296 -7.19 -33.74 17.04
C LEU A 296 -7.57 -35.20 17.34
N ILE A 297 -7.47 -36.09 16.35
CA ILE A 297 -7.77 -37.52 16.53
C ILE A 297 -6.77 -38.15 17.53
N GLU A 298 -5.48 -37.87 17.39
CA GLU A 298 -4.45 -38.36 18.31
C GLU A 298 -4.74 -37.94 19.76
N MET A 299 -5.00 -36.65 20.00
CA MET A 299 -5.32 -36.13 21.33
C MET A 299 -6.63 -36.72 21.89
N GLN A 300 -7.61 -37.03 21.05
CA GLN A 300 -8.86 -37.68 21.49
C GLN A 300 -8.63 -39.12 21.92
N LEU A 301 -7.77 -39.86 21.21
CA LEU A 301 -7.41 -41.24 21.57
C LEU A 301 -6.69 -41.27 22.91
N GLU A 302 -5.72 -40.38 23.12
CA GLU A 302 -4.99 -40.25 24.39
C GLU A 302 -5.95 -39.97 25.58
N LEU A 303 -6.91 -39.07 25.41
CA LEU A 303 -7.92 -38.80 26.46
C LEU A 303 -8.83 -40.01 26.76
N VAL A 304 -9.10 -40.86 25.77
CA VAL A 304 -9.92 -42.07 25.97
C VAL A 304 -9.10 -43.13 26.72
N GLU A 305 -7.82 -43.27 26.40
CA GLU A 305 -6.90 -44.18 27.08
C GLU A 305 -6.68 -43.77 28.54
N GLU A 306 -6.49 -42.47 28.83
CA GLU A 306 -6.34 -41.96 30.20
C GLU A 306 -7.59 -42.15 31.06
N ARG A 307 -8.79 -42.18 30.47
CA ARG A 307 -10.06 -42.41 31.20
C ARG A 307 -10.34 -43.89 31.50
N GLN A 308 -9.57 -44.81 30.93
CA GLN A 308 -9.71 -46.25 31.13
C GLN A 308 -8.71 -46.81 32.17
N LEU A 309 -7.81 -45.97 32.68
CA LEU A 309 -6.83 -46.25 33.74
C LEU A 309 -7.28 -45.66 35.08
#